data_AF-A0A937ZHR5-F1
#
_entry.id   AF-A0A937ZHR5-F1
#
_cell.length_a   1.000
_cell.length_b   1.000
_cell.length_c   1.000
_cell.angle_alpha   90.00
_cell.angle_beta   90.00
_cell.angle_gamma   90.00
#
_symmetry.space_group_name_H-M   'P 1'
#
loop_
_entity.id
_entity.type
_entity.pdbx_description
1 polymer ?
#
loop_
_entity_poly.entity_id
_entity_poly.type
_entity_poly.pdbx_seq_one_letter_code
_entity_poly.pdbx_strand_id
1 'polypeptide(L)'
;MLPAPDAGSCPPPTRSRASSAAGEQPRGAVPTRRRRPSRSAALLSSRDPADCRPVPADDIMRATEEASMRIVDLSRELYHRTPSYPGQPPIIHGVWKTHEEARAENKGVHGNSVMFFSMPDHGGTHIDAPRHFGERGTPIDQYPLENCIVPGICLDLRHIAPKAEITPADLEEAVKKCGSPVPKKGTVLLCTGHHERTFPRKEYATDNSGVNVAATEWLARQGVVHFGIDSMRPGPEGMVNVLVHKACLELDITHIESLCNLETLIGQGPFEFIGLPMKWKGGTGSPIRAVAVFR
;
A
#
# COMPACT_ATOMS: atom_id res chain seq x y z
N MET A 1 -39.73 26.49 22.33
CA MET A 1 -39.28 25.78 23.55
C MET A 1 -39.83 24.36 23.47
N LEU A 2 -38.97 23.40 23.12
CA LEU A 2 -39.28 21.97 23.10
C LEU A 2 -38.55 21.33 24.30
N PRO A 3 -39.13 20.38 25.03
CA PRO A 3 -38.51 19.80 26.21
C PRO A 3 -37.44 18.77 25.84
N ALA A 4 -36.38 18.71 26.65
CA ALA A 4 -35.28 17.76 26.52
C ALA A 4 -35.70 16.33 26.93
N PRO A 5 -35.13 15.27 26.35
CA PRO A 5 -35.39 13.90 26.77
C PRO A 5 -34.55 13.47 27.99
N ASP A 6 -35.18 12.67 28.85
CA ASP A 6 -34.68 12.11 30.10
C ASP A 6 -33.42 11.24 29.94
N ALA A 7 -32.49 11.43 30.87
CA ALA A 7 -31.31 10.58 31.06
C ALA A 7 -31.72 9.29 31.80
N GLY A 8 -32.08 8.25 31.03
CA GLY A 8 -32.31 6.90 31.53
C GLY A 8 -31.00 6.12 31.74
N SER A 9 -30.82 5.62 32.97
CA SER A 9 -29.69 4.87 33.50
C SER A 9 -29.33 3.58 32.75
N CYS A 10 -28.04 3.40 32.44
CA CYS A 10 -27.45 2.13 31.98
C CYS A 10 -27.44 1.06 33.11
N PRO A 11 -27.85 -0.19 32.85
CA PRO A 11 -27.63 -1.31 33.77
C PRO A 11 -26.18 -1.85 33.68
N PRO A 12 -25.62 -2.39 34.78
CA PRO A 12 -24.23 -2.86 34.81
C PRO A 12 -24.04 -4.20 34.09
N PRO A 13 -22.82 -4.51 33.61
CA PRO A 13 -22.55 -5.73 32.85
C PRO A 13 -22.57 -6.98 33.74
N THR A 14 -23.30 -7.98 33.30
CA THR A 14 -23.36 -9.32 33.92
C THR A 14 -22.05 -10.07 33.73
N ARG A 15 -21.45 -10.51 34.83
CA ARG A 15 -20.27 -11.41 34.86
C ARG A 15 -20.66 -12.80 34.36
N SER A 16 -20.20 -13.20 33.17
CA SER A 16 -20.21 -14.61 32.77
C SER A 16 -18.99 -15.33 33.36
N ARG A 17 -19.25 -16.35 34.17
CA ARG A 17 -18.26 -17.27 34.74
C ARG A 17 -17.52 -18.03 33.64
N ALA A 18 -16.19 -17.96 33.65
CA ALA A 18 -15.34 -18.90 32.94
C ALA A 18 -15.30 -20.23 33.71
N SER A 19 -15.72 -21.32 33.08
CA SER A 19 -15.50 -22.68 33.57
C SER A 19 -14.21 -23.22 32.97
N SER A 20 -13.27 -23.55 33.84
CA SER A 20 -12.09 -24.36 33.60
C SER A 20 -12.44 -25.78 33.16
N ALA A 21 -11.79 -26.28 32.11
CA ALA A 21 -11.59 -27.70 31.90
C ALA A 21 -10.20 -27.92 31.28
N ALA A 22 -9.30 -28.44 32.10
CA ALA A 22 -8.00 -28.96 31.70
C ALA A 22 -8.20 -30.23 30.87
N GLY A 23 -7.52 -30.32 29.73
CA GLY A 23 -7.40 -31.54 28.93
C GLY A 23 -5.93 -31.87 28.75
N GLU A 24 -5.49 -32.96 29.38
CA GLU A 24 -4.17 -33.56 29.25
C GLU A 24 -3.90 -34.00 27.80
N GLN A 25 -2.71 -33.69 27.29
CA GLN A 25 -2.17 -34.25 26.05
C GLN A 25 -1.27 -35.46 26.36
N PRO A 26 -1.37 -36.58 25.62
CA PRO A 26 -0.41 -37.66 25.72
C PRO A 26 0.89 -37.32 24.95
N ARG A 27 2.03 -37.60 25.58
CA ARG A 27 3.37 -37.49 25.00
C ARG A 27 3.58 -38.57 23.94
N GLY A 28 3.63 -38.17 22.67
CA GLY A 28 4.05 -39.00 21.55
C GLY A 28 5.47 -38.62 21.09
N ALA A 29 6.39 -39.58 21.11
CA ALA A 29 7.77 -39.42 20.64
C ALA A 29 7.83 -39.25 19.11
N VAL A 30 8.58 -38.25 18.63
CA VAL A 30 8.82 -38.01 17.21
C VAL A 30 10.16 -38.64 16.80
N PRO A 31 10.21 -39.49 15.74
CA PRO A 31 11.47 -40.05 15.25
C PRO A 31 12.24 -39.01 14.41
N THR A 32 13.53 -38.85 14.71
CA THR A 32 14.45 -37.98 13.98
C THR A 32 14.77 -38.55 12.60
N ARG A 33 14.11 -38.02 11.56
CA ARG A 33 14.43 -38.34 10.17
C ARG A 33 15.65 -37.51 9.73
N ARG A 34 16.81 -38.16 9.61
CA ARG A 34 18.05 -37.56 9.06
C ARG A 34 17.77 -36.96 7.68
N ARG A 35 17.98 -35.66 7.52
CA ARG A 35 18.00 -34.97 6.22
C ARG A 35 19.18 -35.49 5.39
N ARG A 36 18.90 -35.90 4.15
CA ARG A 36 19.93 -36.05 3.10
C ARG A 36 20.45 -34.65 2.75
N PRO A 37 21.78 -34.44 2.61
CA PRO A 37 22.30 -33.16 2.17
C PRO A 37 21.88 -32.90 0.71
N SER A 38 21.56 -31.63 0.44
CA SER A 38 21.27 -31.10 -0.89
C SER A 38 22.51 -31.19 -1.79
N ARG A 39 22.27 -31.19 -3.10
CA ARG A 39 23.25 -31.34 -4.20
C ARG A 39 24.34 -30.24 -4.30
N SER A 40 24.57 -29.43 -3.26
CA SER A 40 25.68 -28.47 -3.21
C SER A 40 26.92 -29.01 -2.47
N ALA A 41 26.90 -30.26 -1.98
CA ALA A 41 28.00 -30.86 -1.22
C ALA A 41 28.87 -31.85 -2.03
N ALA A 42 28.84 -31.82 -3.36
CA ALA A 42 29.51 -32.79 -4.24
C ALA A 42 30.66 -32.22 -5.09
N LEU A 43 31.19 -31.04 -4.75
CA LEU A 43 32.34 -30.44 -5.45
C LEU A 43 33.46 -29.96 -4.49
N LEU A 44 33.58 -30.59 -3.32
CA LEU A 44 34.71 -30.39 -2.41
C LEU A 44 35.33 -31.75 -2.08
N SER A 45 35.75 -32.45 -3.12
CA SER A 45 36.53 -33.68 -3.01
C SER A 45 37.55 -33.63 -4.14
N SER A 46 38.82 -33.51 -3.75
CA SER A 46 40.05 -33.41 -4.55
C SER A 46 40.52 -31.99 -4.88
N ARG A 47 41.10 -31.30 -3.89
CA ARG A 47 42.17 -30.33 -4.16
C ARG A 47 43.36 -30.64 -3.26
N ASP A 48 44.53 -30.72 -3.88
CA ASP A 48 45.82 -30.96 -3.26
C ASP A 48 46.08 -29.95 -2.14
N PRO A 49 46.66 -30.35 -0.98
CA PRO A 49 47.03 -29.43 0.11
C PRO A 49 48.08 -28.37 -0.27
N ALA A 50 48.58 -28.38 -1.51
CA ALA A 50 49.60 -27.46 -2.02
C ALA A 50 49.05 -26.38 -2.98
N ASP A 51 47.75 -26.34 -3.28
CA ASP A 51 47.13 -25.29 -4.12
C ASP A 51 46.25 -24.33 -3.30
N CYS A 52 46.81 -23.81 -2.20
CA CYS A 52 46.27 -22.66 -1.50
C CYS A 52 46.74 -21.38 -2.20
N ARG A 53 46.23 -21.11 -3.40
CA ARG A 53 46.30 -19.75 -3.94
C ARG A 53 45.24 -18.91 -3.23
N PRO A 54 45.59 -17.76 -2.64
CA PRO A 54 44.58 -16.83 -2.17
C PRO A 54 43.68 -16.48 -3.36
N VAL A 55 42.36 -16.62 -3.18
CA VAL A 55 41.40 -15.99 -4.09
C VAL A 55 41.77 -14.50 -4.11
N PRO A 56 42.00 -13.88 -5.28
CA PRO A 56 42.33 -12.47 -5.35
C PRO A 56 41.29 -11.68 -4.56
N ALA A 57 41.73 -10.71 -3.75
CA ALA A 57 40.82 -9.85 -2.98
C ALA A 57 39.73 -9.22 -3.87
N ASP A 58 40.04 -9.01 -5.16
CA ASP A 58 39.14 -8.50 -6.17
C ASP A 58 37.93 -9.42 -6.46
N ASP A 59 38.06 -10.74 -6.35
CA ASP A 59 36.94 -11.68 -6.55
C ASP A 59 36.04 -11.81 -5.30
N ILE A 60 36.56 -11.47 -4.11
CA ILE A 60 35.78 -11.33 -2.87
C ILE A 60 35.09 -9.95 -2.81
N MET A 61 35.75 -8.91 -3.33
CA MET A 61 35.15 -7.58 -3.51
C MET A 61 34.09 -7.56 -4.62
N ARG A 62 34.24 -8.34 -5.70
CA ARG A 62 33.19 -8.51 -6.75
C ARG A 62 31.96 -9.29 -6.28
N ALA A 63 32.07 -10.07 -5.20
CA ALA A 63 30.96 -10.80 -4.60
C ALA A 63 30.23 -10.01 -3.50
N THR A 64 30.68 -8.79 -3.18
CA THR A 64 30.14 -7.94 -2.11
C THR A 64 29.67 -6.55 -2.58
N GLU A 65 29.64 -6.28 -3.89
CA GLU A 65 28.55 -5.47 -4.45
C GLU A 65 27.27 -6.31 -4.41
N GLU A 66 26.75 -6.56 -3.20
CA GLU A 66 25.35 -6.91 -3.04
C GLU A 66 24.55 -5.83 -3.77
N ALA A 67 23.80 -6.22 -4.80
CA ALA A 67 22.89 -5.34 -5.52
C ALA A 67 22.09 -4.54 -4.48
N SER A 68 22.46 -3.28 -4.28
CA SER A 68 21.93 -2.48 -3.19
C SER A 68 20.46 -2.24 -3.48
N MET A 69 19.58 -2.92 -2.76
CA MET A 69 18.14 -2.78 -2.89
C MET A 69 17.76 -1.31 -2.71
N ARG A 70 17.25 -0.67 -3.76
CA ARG A 70 16.78 0.71 -3.71
C ARG A 70 15.27 0.70 -3.51
N ILE A 71 14.81 1.30 -2.43
CA ILE A 71 13.39 1.44 -2.09
C ILE A 71 13.00 2.90 -2.20
N VAL A 72 11.96 3.19 -2.98
CA VAL A 72 11.35 4.52 -3.08
C VAL A 72 10.04 4.50 -2.31
N ASP A 73 9.88 5.43 -1.38
CA ASP A 73 8.63 5.64 -0.66
C ASP A 73 7.65 6.44 -1.50
N LEU A 74 6.47 5.87 -1.74
CA LEU A 74 5.40 6.46 -2.54
C LEU A 74 4.20 6.88 -1.69
N SER A 75 4.37 6.88 -0.37
CA SER A 75 3.31 7.16 0.60
C SER A 75 3.40 8.59 1.14
N ARG A 76 2.28 9.30 1.10
CA ARG A 76 2.17 10.62 1.73
C ARG A 76 2.30 10.52 3.24
N GLU A 77 2.94 11.53 3.82
CA GLU A 77 2.99 11.68 5.27
C GLU A 77 1.57 11.91 5.83
N LEU A 78 1.24 11.18 6.89
CA LEU A 78 0.01 11.34 7.66
C LEU A 78 0.29 12.12 8.95
N TYR A 79 -0.39 13.24 9.11
CA TYR A 79 -0.30 14.17 10.23
C TYR A 79 -1.70 14.69 10.62
N HIS A 80 -1.79 15.36 11.76
CA HIS A 80 -3.05 15.95 12.21
C HIS A 80 -3.59 16.93 11.16
N ARG A 81 -4.78 16.63 10.61
CA ARG A 81 -5.44 17.37 9.54
C ARG A 81 -4.70 17.39 8.20
N THR A 82 -4.00 16.30 7.87
CA THR A 82 -3.54 16.08 6.49
C THR A 82 -4.67 16.28 5.48
N PRO A 83 -4.43 17.00 4.37
CA PRO A 83 -5.45 17.18 3.32
C PRO A 83 -6.03 15.83 2.88
N SER A 84 -7.35 15.72 2.96
CA SER A 84 -8.12 14.51 2.68
C SER A 84 -9.25 14.84 1.70
N TYR A 85 -9.90 13.82 1.15
CA TYR A 85 -10.99 14.02 0.20
C TYR A 85 -12.13 14.88 0.81
N PRO A 86 -12.62 15.93 0.11
CA PRO A 86 -13.70 16.77 0.63
C PRO A 86 -14.96 15.97 0.97
N GLY A 87 -15.49 16.17 2.17
CA GLY A 87 -16.71 15.48 2.64
C GLY A 87 -16.44 14.20 3.44
N GLN A 88 -15.20 13.72 3.50
CA GLN A 88 -14.81 12.66 4.44
C GLN A 88 -14.45 13.23 5.82
N PRO A 89 -14.54 12.42 6.90
CA PRO A 89 -14.02 12.80 8.21
C PRO A 89 -12.54 13.19 8.13
N PRO A 90 -12.09 14.18 8.92
CA PRO A 90 -10.69 14.57 8.94
C PRO A 90 -9.80 13.48 9.56
N ILE A 91 -8.54 13.45 9.15
CA ILE A 91 -7.49 12.70 9.84
C ILE A 91 -7.11 13.45 11.12
N ILE A 92 -7.35 12.82 12.27
CA ILE A 92 -7.06 13.35 13.60
C ILE A 92 -5.98 12.49 14.24
N HIS A 93 -4.80 13.06 14.40
CA HIS A 93 -3.75 12.49 15.23
C HIS A 93 -3.68 13.27 16.55
N GLY A 94 -3.39 12.57 17.64
CA GLY A 94 -3.13 13.21 18.92
C GLY A 94 -2.35 12.29 19.85
N VAL A 95 -1.74 12.87 20.87
CA VAL A 95 -1.07 12.10 21.92
C VAL A 95 -2.16 11.58 22.86
N TRP A 96 -2.26 10.26 22.99
CA TRP A 96 -3.10 9.61 23.99
C TRP A 96 -2.41 9.63 25.36
N LYS A 97 -1.09 9.43 25.36
CA LYS A 97 -0.27 9.40 26.57
C LYS A 97 1.14 9.84 26.27
N THR A 98 1.68 10.75 27.06
CA THR A 98 3.07 11.21 26.95
C THR A 98 4.04 10.31 27.72
N HIS A 99 5.33 10.42 27.40
CA HIS A 99 6.39 9.78 28.18
C HIS A 99 6.39 10.24 29.65
N GLU A 100 6.08 11.50 29.92
CA GLU A 100 6.07 12.05 31.29
C GLU A 100 4.96 11.43 32.14
N GLU A 101 3.72 11.44 31.62
CA GLU A 101 2.56 10.83 32.29
C GLU A 101 2.81 9.34 32.56
N ALA A 102 3.28 8.60 31.55
CA ALA A 102 3.60 7.18 31.72
C ALA A 102 4.71 6.94 32.73
N ARG A 103 5.74 7.80 32.76
CA ARG A 103 6.83 7.68 33.73
C ARG A 103 6.34 7.94 35.16
N ALA A 104 5.47 8.92 35.36
CA ALA A 104 4.87 9.20 36.66
C ALA A 104 4.06 7.99 37.18
N GLU A 105 3.23 7.38 36.33
CA GLU A 105 2.50 6.15 36.67
C GLU A 105 3.42 4.96 36.97
N ASN A 106 4.54 4.86 36.26
CA ASN A 106 5.55 3.81 36.43
C ASN A 106 6.60 4.15 37.50
N LYS A 107 6.26 5.01 38.47
CA LYS A 107 7.13 5.36 39.63
C LYS A 107 8.53 5.80 39.22
N GLY A 108 8.67 6.51 38.10
CA GLY A 108 9.93 7.06 37.64
C GLY A 108 10.82 6.11 36.84
N VAL A 109 10.44 4.84 36.67
CA VAL A 109 11.28 3.81 36.02
C VAL A 109 11.44 4.06 34.51
N HIS A 110 10.33 4.18 33.79
CA HIS A 110 10.30 4.41 32.34
C HIS A 110 8.93 4.96 31.91
N GLY A 111 8.90 5.76 30.85
CA GLY A 111 7.65 6.23 30.26
C GLY A 111 7.57 5.85 28.80
N ASN A 112 6.46 5.27 28.37
CA ASN A 112 6.14 5.05 26.96
C ASN A 112 5.14 6.12 26.49
N SER A 113 5.29 6.56 25.24
CA SER A 113 4.33 7.47 24.61
C SER A 113 3.43 6.68 23.66
N VAL A 114 2.15 7.06 23.62
CA VAL A 114 1.15 6.47 22.74
C VAL A 114 0.40 7.60 22.06
N MET A 115 0.24 7.49 20.74
CA MET A 115 -0.65 8.34 19.97
C MET A 115 -1.96 7.61 19.68
N PHE A 116 -3.03 8.38 19.47
CA PHE A 116 -4.25 7.89 18.86
C PHE A 116 -4.42 8.49 17.46
N PHE A 117 -5.15 7.77 16.63
CA PHE A 117 -5.48 8.17 15.27
C PHE A 117 -6.97 7.90 15.03
N SER A 118 -7.66 8.86 14.44
CA SER A 118 -8.99 8.69 13.87
C SER A 118 -8.92 9.17 12.42
N MET A 119 -9.27 8.32 11.47
CA MET A 119 -9.18 8.63 10.05
C MET A 119 -10.18 7.78 9.26
N PRO A 120 -10.63 8.25 8.08
CA PRO A 120 -11.30 7.39 7.12
C PRO A 120 -10.33 6.30 6.64
N ASP A 121 -10.85 5.16 6.22
CA ASP A 121 -10.09 4.08 5.60
C ASP A 121 -9.58 4.44 4.19
N HIS A 122 -10.05 5.56 3.63
CA HIS A 122 -9.53 6.23 2.42
C HIS A 122 -8.55 7.38 2.75
N GLY A 123 -7.96 7.37 3.95
CA GLY A 123 -7.08 8.46 4.40
C GLY A 123 -5.64 8.37 3.88
N GLY A 124 -5.15 9.44 3.26
CA GLY A 124 -3.78 9.53 2.72
C GLY A 124 -3.59 8.68 1.47
N THR A 125 -2.39 8.12 1.29
CA THR A 125 -2.13 7.11 0.26
C THR A 125 -2.85 5.82 0.61
N HIS A 126 -3.77 5.39 -0.24
CA HIS A 126 -4.67 4.29 0.09
C HIS A 126 -5.05 3.49 -1.15
N ILE A 127 -5.51 2.26 -0.92
CA ILE A 127 -6.11 1.39 -1.93
C ILE A 127 -7.61 1.27 -1.65
N ASP A 128 -8.41 1.30 -2.70
CA ASP A 128 -9.84 1.03 -2.61
C ASP A 128 -10.12 -0.46 -2.76
N ALA A 129 -11.03 -1.00 -1.96
CA ALA A 129 -11.52 -2.35 -2.16
C ALA A 129 -12.73 -2.32 -3.10
N PRO A 130 -13.03 -3.42 -3.83
CA PRO A 130 -14.27 -3.50 -4.61
C PRO A 130 -15.54 -3.21 -3.79
N ARG A 131 -15.53 -3.48 -2.48
CA ARG A 131 -16.60 -3.09 -1.54
C ARG A 131 -16.91 -1.58 -1.55
N HIS A 132 -15.94 -0.72 -1.85
CA HIS A 132 -16.15 0.73 -1.89
C HIS A 132 -17.21 1.13 -2.91
N PHE A 133 -17.29 0.42 -4.04
CA PHE A 133 -18.15 0.77 -5.17
C PHE A 133 -19.30 -0.20 -5.39
N GLY A 134 -19.27 -1.36 -4.74
CA GLY A 134 -20.30 -2.37 -4.84
C GLY A 134 -20.61 -2.97 -3.47
N GLU A 135 -21.88 -2.95 -3.07
CA GLU A 135 -22.33 -3.49 -1.78
C GLU A 135 -21.88 -4.94 -1.54
N ARG A 136 -21.75 -5.73 -2.62
CA ARG A 136 -21.31 -7.13 -2.60
C ARG A 136 -19.83 -7.34 -2.97
N GLY A 137 -19.09 -6.28 -3.30
CA GLY A 137 -17.68 -6.36 -3.68
C GLY A 137 -16.79 -6.87 -2.55
N THR A 138 -15.62 -7.43 -2.86
CA THR A 138 -14.67 -7.93 -1.84
C THR A 138 -14.25 -6.79 -0.89
N PRO A 139 -14.37 -6.97 0.45
CA PRO A 139 -13.92 -5.98 1.41
C PRO A 139 -12.39 -6.03 1.58
N ILE A 140 -11.80 -4.96 2.08
CA ILE A 140 -10.34 -4.82 2.06
C ILE A 140 -9.59 -5.89 2.88
N ASP A 141 -10.20 -6.39 3.97
CA ASP A 141 -9.62 -7.46 4.81
C ASP A 141 -9.56 -8.83 4.12
N GLN A 142 -10.19 -8.95 2.95
CA GLN A 142 -10.25 -10.15 2.11
C GLN A 142 -9.66 -9.90 0.72
N TYR A 143 -9.11 -8.71 0.45
CA TYR A 143 -8.46 -8.42 -0.81
C TYR A 143 -7.20 -9.30 -0.97
N PRO A 144 -6.98 -9.97 -2.12
CA PRO A 144 -5.86 -10.89 -2.30
C PRO A 144 -4.51 -10.20 -2.12
N LEU A 145 -3.68 -10.68 -1.19
CA LEU A 145 -2.37 -10.08 -0.92
C LEU A 145 -1.39 -10.26 -2.08
N GLU A 146 -1.64 -11.26 -2.94
CA GLU A 146 -0.92 -11.47 -4.20
C GLU A 146 -1.11 -10.30 -5.18
N ASN A 147 -2.17 -9.50 -5.02
CA ASN A 147 -2.38 -8.28 -5.78
C ASN A 147 -1.71 -7.06 -5.14
N CYS A 148 -1.12 -7.19 -3.95
CA CYS A 148 -0.49 -6.09 -3.21
C CYS A 148 1.04 -6.05 -3.38
N ILE A 149 1.63 -7.11 -3.94
CA ILE A 149 3.06 -7.24 -4.24
C ILE A 149 3.18 -7.69 -5.69
N VAL A 150 3.39 -6.74 -6.60
CA VAL A 150 3.23 -6.97 -8.04
C VAL A 150 4.27 -6.22 -8.87
N PRO A 151 4.63 -6.70 -10.07
CA PRO A 151 5.45 -5.91 -10.99
C PRO A 151 4.73 -4.61 -11.38
N GLY A 152 5.49 -3.52 -11.50
CA GLY A 152 4.97 -2.18 -11.79
C GLY A 152 5.81 -1.42 -12.80
N ILE A 153 5.16 -0.49 -13.50
CA ILE A 153 5.79 0.55 -14.30
C ILE A 153 5.21 1.92 -13.91
N CYS A 154 5.95 3.00 -14.18
CA CYS A 154 5.48 4.37 -13.97
C CYS A 154 5.42 5.11 -15.31
N LEU A 155 4.26 5.67 -15.64
CA LEU A 155 4.00 6.40 -16.88
C LEU A 155 4.07 7.90 -16.63
N ASP A 156 4.86 8.62 -17.43
CA ASP A 156 4.95 10.08 -17.37
C ASP A 156 3.76 10.72 -18.11
N LEU A 157 2.84 11.26 -17.33
CA LEU A 157 1.63 11.95 -17.79
C LEU A 157 1.60 13.40 -17.30
N ARG A 158 2.75 13.96 -16.88
CA ARG A 158 2.84 15.34 -16.36
C ARG A 158 2.49 16.41 -17.38
N HIS A 159 2.48 16.05 -18.65
CA HIS A 159 2.06 16.93 -19.75
C HIS A 159 0.55 17.09 -19.87
N ILE A 160 -0.25 16.22 -19.22
CA ILE A 160 -1.71 16.32 -19.22
C ILE A 160 -2.13 17.49 -18.34
N ALA A 161 -2.98 18.35 -18.88
CA ALA A 161 -3.42 19.56 -18.20
C ALA A 161 -4.26 19.24 -16.94
N PRO A 162 -4.22 20.10 -15.91
CA PRO A 162 -5.14 20.02 -14.78
C PRO A 162 -6.60 19.86 -15.23
N LYS A 163 -7.37 19.05 -14.50
CA LYS A 163 -8.80 18.74 -14.77
C LYS A 163 -9.08 18.00 -16.09
N ALA A 164 -8.06 17.67 -16.89
CA ALA A 164 -8.25 16.93 -18.13
C ALA A 164 -8.40 15.42 -17.88
N GLU A 165 -9.10 14.76 -18.80
CA GLU A 165 -9.20 13.31 -18.86
C GLU A 165 -7.95 12.72 -19.52
N ILE A 166 -7.40 11.67 -18.93
CA ILE A 166 -6.38 10.80 -19.50
C ILE A 166 -7.10 9.74 -20.32
N THR A 167 -6.77 9.67 -21.60
CA THR A 167 -7.40 8.78 -22.59
C THR A 167 -6.54 7.54 -22.87
N PRO A 168 -7.08 6.51 -23.55
CA PRO A 168 -6.27 5.37 -24.00
C PRO A 168 -5.06 5.77 -24.84
N ALA A 169 -5.20 6.78 -25.70
CA ALA A 169 -4.12 7.25 -26.57
C ALA A 169 -2.95 7.83 -25.74
N ASP A 170 -3.26 8.55 -24.67
CA ASP A 170 -2.25 9.09 -23.75
C ASP A 170 -1.49 7.95 -23.05
N LEU A 171 -2.20 6.91 -22.60
CA LEU A 171 -1.60 5.74 -21.96
C LEU A 171 -0.72 4.95 -22.93
N GLU A 172 -1.19 4.72 -24.16
CA GLU A 172 -0.44 4.01 -25.20
C GLU A 172 0.85 4.74 -25.56
N GLU A 173 0.77 6.06 -25.72
CA GLU A 173 1.94 6.89 -26.01
C GLU A 173 2.92 6.91 -24.83
N ALA A 174 2.42 7.01 -23.60
CA ALA A 174 3.25 6.97 -22.40
C ALA A 174 3.95 5.61 -22.24
N VAL A 175 3.28 4.49 -22.56
CA VAL A 175 3.88 3.14 -22.55
C VAL A 175 5.00 3.03 -23.59
N LYS A 176 4.79 3.54 -24.81
CA LYS A 176 5.86 3.57 -25.83
C LYS A 176 7.08 4.35 -25.35
N LYS A 177 6.87 5.52 -24.75
CA LYS A 177 7.95 6.37 -24.19
C LYS A 177 8.64 5.72 -22.99
N CYS A 178 7.89 5.03 -22.14
CA CYS A 178 8.43 4.29 -21.00
C CYS A 178 9.37 3.15 -21.43
N GLY A 179 9.21 2.62 -22.65
CA GLY A 179 10.05 1.54 -23.18
C GLY A 179 9.85 0.20 -22.47
N SER A 180 8.82 0.06 -21.63
CA SER A 180 8.49 -1.16 -20.89
C SER A 180 7.03 -1.54 -21.13
N PRO A 181 6.72 -2.82 -21.43
CA PRO A 181 5.35 -3.26 -21.62
C PRO A 181 4.58 -3.19 -20.29
N VAL A 182 3.25 -3.06 -20.38
CA VAL A 182 2.39 -3.13 -19.20
C VAL A 182 2.48 -4.55 -18.59
N PRO A 183 2.82 -4.68 -17.29
CA PRO A 183 2.94 -5.98 -16.66
C PRO A 183 1.57 -6.66 -16.49
N LYS A 184 1.48 -7.94 -16.88
CA LYS A 184 0.32 -8.80 -16.56
C LYS A 184 0.29 -9.08 -15.06
N LYS A 185 -0.90 -9.04 -14.47
CA LYS A 185 -1.13 -9.11 -13.02
C LYS A 185 -0.27 -8.10 -12.24
N GLY A 186 0.03 -6.96 -12.88
CA GLY A 186 0.89 -5.92 -12.36
C GLY A 186 0.12 -4.65 -11.99
N THR A 187 0.87 -3.57 -11.79
CA THR A 187 0.33 -2.22 -11.62
C THR A 187 0.92 -1.23 -12.62
N VAL A 188 0.15 -0.19 -12.92
CA VAL A 188 0.60 0.97 -13.69
C VAL A 188 0.44 2.21 -12.82
N LEU A 189 1.54 2.88 -12.49
CA LEU A 189 1.52 4.14 -11.76
C LEU A 189 1.47 5.30 -12.76
N LEU A 190 0.51 6.22 -12.56
CA LEU A 190 0.22 7.35 -13.42
C LEU A 190 0.83 8.60 -12.79
N CYS A 191 2.02 9.00 -13.22
CA CYS A 191 2.68 10.21 -12.75
C CYS A 191 2.07 11.43 -13.46
N THR A 192 1.10 12.09 -12.82
CA THR A 192 0.52 13.34 -13.35
C THR A 192 1.25 14.58 -12.85
N GLY A 193 2.11 14.44 -11.83
CA GLY A 193 2.80 15.54 -11.14
C GLY A 193 1.85 16.37 -10.27
N HIS A 194 0.61 15.91 -10.07
CA HIS A 194 -0.40 16.63 -9.31
C HIS A 194 -0.01 16.79 -7.84
N HIS A 195 0.54 15.74 -7.22
CA HIS A 195 1.02 15.80 -5.84
C HIS A 195 2.10 16.88 -5.68
N GLU A 196 3.19 16.78 -6.46
CA GLU A 196 4.32 17.71 -6.43
C GLU A 196 3.87 19.17 -6.65
N ARG A 197 2.98 19.39 -7.63
CA ARG A 197 2.54 20.74 -7.98
C ARG A 197 1.63 21.37 -6.93
N THR A 198 0.77 20.59 -6.27
CA THR A 198 -0.41 21.15 -5.57
C THR A 198 -0.50 20.79 -4.09
N PHE A 199 0.13 19.72 -3.61
CA PHE A 199 0.05 19.36 -2.20
C PHE A 199 0.89 20.32 -1.32
N PRO A 200 0.44 20.75 -0.12
CA PRO A 200 -0.85 20.50 0.55
C PRO A 200 -1.92 21.59 0.30
N ARG A 201 -1.79 22.37 -0.79
CA ARG A 201 -2.69 23.49 -1.09
C ARG A 201 -4.07 23.00 -1.51
N LYS A 202 -5.04 23.93 -1.56
CA LYS A 202 -6.45 23.62 -1.88
C LYS A 202 -6.62 23.02 -3.27
N GLU A 203 -5.76 23.40 -4.21
CA GLU A 203 -5.79 22.91 -5.60
C GLU A 203 -5.58 21.39 -5.68
N TYR A 204 -4.95 20.77 -4.66
CA TYR A 204 -4.81 19.32 -4.59
C TYR A 204 -6.18 18.61 -4.63
N ALA A 205 -7.23 19.27 -4.12
CA ALA A 205 -8.58 18.74 -4.08
C ALA A 205 -9.42 19.04 -5.32
N THR A 206 -9.01 19.94 -6.21
CA THR A 206 -9.87 20.45 -7.30
C THR A 206 -9.28 20.28 -8.69
N ASP A 207 -7.95 20.24 -8.81
CA ASP A 207 -7.29 20.48 -10.10
C ASP A 207 -6.69 19.21 -10.72
N ASN A 208 -6.96 18.02 -10.17
CA ASN A 208 -6.37 16.79 -10.68
C ASN A 208 -6.90 16.44 -12.09
N SER A 209 -5.99 16.02 -12.96
CA SER A 209 -6.33 15.17 -14.09
C SER A 209 -6.58 13.74 -13.61
N GLY A 210 -7.13 12.89 -14.47
CA GLY A 210 -7.35 11.49 -14.12
C GLY A 210 -7.84 10.68 -15.32
N VAL A 211 -7.87 9.36 -15.20
CA VAL A 211 -8.40 8.48 -16.26
C VAL A 211 -9.88 8.73 -16.49
N ASN A 212 -10.33 8.48 -17.71
CA ASN A 212 -11.74 8.27 -18.00
C ASN A 212 -12.07 6.78 -18.13
N VAL A 213 -13.34 6.46 -18.36
CA VAL A 213 -13.82 5.07 -18.47
C VAL A 213 -13.06 4.29 -19.54
N ALA A 214 -12.84 4.88 -20.73
CA ALA A 214 -12.15 4.19 -21.82
C ALA A 214 -10.69 3.87 -21.45
N ALA A 215 -10.01 4.76 -20.73
CA ALA A 215 -8.65 4.53 -20.22
C ALA A 215 -8.64 3.45 -19.12
N THR A 216 -9.63 3.43 -18.23
CA THR A 216 -9.81 2.36 -17.24
C THR A 216 -10.01 0.99 -17.90
N GLU A 217 -10.87 0.90 -18.90
CA GLU A 217 -11.07 -0.32 -19.68
C GLU A 217 -9.80 -0.75 -20.41
N TRP A 218 -9.04 0.22 -20.94
CA TRP A 218 -7.77 -0.07 -21.58
C TRP A 218 -6.79 -0.70 -20.58
N LEU A 219 -6.65 -0.14 -19.39
CA LEU A 219 -5.81 -0.70 -18.31
C LEU A 219 -6.25 -2.13 -17.95
N ALA A 220 -7.56 -2.35 -17.77
CA ALA A 220 -8.11 -3.68 -17.50
C ALA A 220 -7.78 -4.69 -18.62
N ARG A 221 -7.92 -4.29 -19.90
CA ARG A 221 -7.53 -5.13 -21.05
C ARG A 221 -6.02 -5.44 -21.07
N GLN A 222 -5.19 -4.55 -20.54
CA GLN A 222 -3.76 -4.86 -20.34
C GLN A 222 -3.54 -5.92 -19.26
N GLY A 223 -4.53 -6.23 -18.42
CA GLY A 223 -4.46 -7.30 -17.42
C GLY A 223 -3.73 -6.90 -16.14
N VAL A 224 -3.78 -5.61 -15.77
CA VAL A 224 -3.31 -5.13 -14.47
C VAL A 224 -4.26 -5.59 -13.36
N VAL A 225 -3.78 -5.71 -12.12
CA VAL A 225 -4.65 -5.91 -10.95
C VAL A 225 -5.18 -4.58 -10.41
N HIS A 226 -4.39 -3.52 -10.54
CA HIS A 226 -4.76 -2.16 -10.20
C HIS A 226 -3.88 -1.15 -10.92
N PHE A 227 -4.24 0.13 -10.82
CA PHE A 227 -3.39 1.25 -11.21
C PHE A 227 -3.27 2.25 -10.05
N GLY A 228 -2.23 3.07 -10.05
CA GLY A 228 -2.01 4.08 -9.03
C GLY A 228 -1.93 5.49 -9.61
N ILE A 229 -2.35 6.50 -8.87
CA ILE A 229 -2.25 7.92 -9.27
C ILE A 229 -1.83 8.81 -8.10
N ASP A 230 -1.15 9.91 -8.39
CA ASP A 230 -0.67 10.90 -7.41
C ASP A 230 -1.73 11.96 -7.01
N SER A 231 -3.01 11.65 -7.21
CA SER A 231 -4.13 12.53 -6.85
C SER A 231 -5.17 11.80 -6.00
N MET A 232 -6.03 12.55 -5.30
CA MET A 232 -7.02 12.00 -4.35
C MET A 232 -8.26 11.35 -4.99
N ARG A 233 -8.13 10.95 -6.26
CA ARG A 233 -9.17 10.31 -7.07
C ARG A 233 -8.59 9.78 -8.39
N PRO A 234 -9.12 8.71 -9.00
CA PRO A 234 -8.61 8.18 -10.25
C PRO A 234 -9.02 9.00 -11.47
N GLY A 235 -10.17 9.67 -11.44
CA GLY A 235 -10.68 10.53 -12.53
C GLY A 235 -10.74 12.02 -12.14
N PRO A 236 -10.91 12.93 -13.10
CA PRO A 236 -11.18 14.34 -12.81
C PRO A 236 -12.45 14.51 -11.97
N GLU A 237 -12.55 15.62 -11.24
CA GLU A 237 -13.71 15.93 -10.39
C GLU A 237 -15.04 15.86 -11.16
N GLY A 238 -16.08 15.33 -10.51
CA GLY A 238 -17.42 15.21 -11.07
C GLY A 238 -17.78 13.79 -11.53
N MET A 239 -18.63 13.71 -12.56
CA MET A 239 -19.24 12.44 -12.99
C MET A 239 -18.22 11.44 -13.54
N VAL A 240 -17.16 11.91 -14.18
CA VAL A 240 -16.11 11.03 -14.74
C VAL A 240 -15.50 10.18 -13.64
N ASN A 241 -15.16 10.77 -12.49
CA ASN A 241 -14.64 10.03 -11.35
C ASN A 241 -15.61 8.94 -10.86
N VAL A 242 -16.91 9.23 -10.77
CA VAL A 242 -17.92 8.23 -10.36
C VAL A 242 -17.99 7.06 -11.36
N LEU A 243 -17.91 7.36 -12.65
CA LEU A 243 -17.94 6.35 -13.70
C LEU A 243 -16.67 5.49 -13.72
N VAL A 244 -15.50 6.07 -13.43
CA VAL A 244 -14.23 5.33 -13.31
C VAL A 244 -14.31 4.32 -12.17
N HIS A 245 -14.80 4.76 -11.01
CA HIS A 245 -15.02 3.90 -9.85
C HIS A 245 -15.94 2.71 -10.14
N LYS A 246 -17.07 2.98 -10.82
CA LYS A 246 -17.98 1.94 -11.30
C LYS A 246 -17.29 0.98 -12.28
N ALA A 247 -16.52 1.52 -13.23
CA ALA A 247 -15.81 0.72 -14.23
C ALA A 247 -14.77 -0.20 -13.58
N CYS A 248 -14.00 0.28 -12.58
CA CYS A 248 -13.06 -0.56 -11.83
C CYS A 248 -13.75 -1.80 -11.25
N LEU A 249 -14.89 -1.61 -10.57
CA LEU A 249 -15.69 -2.71 -10.03
C LEU A 249 -16.15 -3.70 -11.12
N GLU A 250 -16.68 -3.20 -12.23
CA GLU A 250 -17.21 -4.03 -13.32
C GLU A 250 -16.11 -4.81 -14.06
N LEU A 251 -14.89 -4.29 -14.06
CA LEU A 251 -13.73 -4.85 -14.73
C LEU A 251 -12.87 -5.74 -13.81
N ASP A 252 -13.27 -5.93 -12.54
CA ASP A 252 -12.53 -6.68 -11.52
C ASP A 252 -11.09 -6.19 -11.33
N ILE A 253 -10.90 -4.87 -11.39
CA ILE A 253 -9.66 -4.19 -11.02
C ILE A 253 -9.94 -3.14 -9.95
N THR A 254 -8.89 -2.65 -9.30
CA THR A 254 -9.03 -1.50 -8.38
C THR A 254 -7.97 -0.43 -8.66
N HIS A 255 -7.87 0.57 -7.80
CA HIS A 255 -6.90 1.64 -7.92
C HIS A 255 -6.37 2.11 -6.57
N ILE A 256 -5.26 2.84 -6.65
CA ILE A 256 -4.53 3.41 -5.53
C ILE A 256 -4.48 4.92 -5.74
N GLU A 257 -4.88 5.65 -4.72
CA GLU A 257 -4.95 7.10 -4.77
C GLU A 257 -3.89 7.74 -3.89
N SER A 258 -3.67 9.03 -4.13
CA SER A 258 -2.85 9.89 -3.29
C SER A 258 -1.42 9.37 -3.13
N LEU A 259 -0.84 8.75 -4.17
CA LEU A 259 0.60 8.46 -4.19
C LEU A 259 1.42 9.76 -4.20
N CYS A 260 2.69 9.66 -3.82
CA CYS A 260 3.67 10.73 -3.97
C CYS A 260 4.97 10.22 -4.60
N ASN A 261 5.88 11.13 -4.94
CA ASN A 261 7.21 10.85 -5.45
C ASN A 261 7.25 10.03 -6.76
N LEU A 262 6.16 10.00 -7.53
CA LEU A 262 6.08 9.22 -8.77
C LEU A 262 7.07 9.71 -9.84
N GLU A 263 7.41 11.00 -9.81
CA GLU A 263 8.41 11.63 -10.67
C GLU A 263 9.80 11.01 -10.52
N THR A 264 10.11 10.46 -9.34
CA THR A 264 11.39 9.78 -9.06
C THR A 264 11.51 8.42 -9.74
N LEU A 265 10.38 7.86 -10.21
CA LEU A 265 10.32 6.57 -10.91
C LEU A 265 10.47 6.71 -12.43
N ILE A 266 10.32 7.92 -12.97
CA ILE A 266 10.38 8.16 -14.41
C ILE A 266 11.79 7.85 -14.92
N GLY A 267 11.87 7.01 -15.96
CA GLY A 267 13.13 6.58 -16.56
C GLY A 267 13.89 5.51 -15.76
N GLN A 268 13.36 5.02 -14.64
CA GLN A 268 14.02 4.00 -13.81
C GLN A 268 13.75 2.55 -14.26
N GLY A 269 12.83 2.35 -15.21
CA GLY A 269 12.40 1.02 -15.66
C GLY A 269 11.37 0.36 -14.71
N PRO A 270 11.06 -0.93 -14.94
CA PRO A 270 10.12 -1.68 -14.12
C PRO A 270 10.63 -1.86 -12.68
N PHE A 271 9.70 -1.98 -11.74
CA PHE A 271 9.97 -2.20 -10.31
C PHE A 271 9.00 -3.21 -9.72
N GLU A 272 9.29 -3.70 -8.51
CA GLU A 272 8.29 -4.39 -7.69
C GLU A 272 7.54 -3.35 -6.85
N PHE A 273 6.23 -3.25 -7.07
CA PHE A 273 5.34 -2.43 -6.26
C PHE A 273 4.88 -3.23 -5.04
N ILE A 274 4.95 -2.60 -3.87
CA ILE A 274 4.41 -3.15 -2.62
C ILE A 274 3.48 -2.12 -2.01
N GLY A 275 2.23 -2.50 -1.76
CA GLY A 275 1.19 -1.65 -1.17
C GLY A 275 0.23 -2.50 -0.35
N LEU A 276 0.62 -2.88 0.87
CA LEU A 276 -0.16 -3.77 1.71
C LEU A 276 -1.22 -2.99 2.52
N PRO A 277 -2.52 -3.35 2.42
CA PRO A 277 -3.56 -2.74 3.23
C PRO A 277 -3.57 -3.26 4.65
N MET A 278 -4.08 -2.42 5.56
CA MET A 278 -4.51 -2.87 6.87
C MET A 278 -5.72 -3.80 6.74
N LYS A 279 -5.79 -4.78 7.64
CA LYS A 279 -6.87 -5.79 7.66
C LYS A 279 -8.12 -5.27 8.37
N TRP A 280 -8.73 -4.20 7.84
CA TRP A 280 -9.95 -3.60 8.39
C TRP A 280 -11.16 -4.49 8.12
N LYS A 281 -11.74 -5.08 9.16
CA LYS A 281 -12.88 -5.99 9.04
C LYS A 281 -14.04 -5.34 8.29
N GLY A 282 -14.32 -5.81 7.08
CA GLY A 282 -15.40 -5.27 6.25
C GLY A 282 -15.14 -3.87 5.67
N GLY A 283 -13.89 -3.38 5.70
CA GLY A 283 -13.54 -2.04 5.23
C GLY A 283 -13.76 -1.83 3.74
N THR A 284 -13.97 -0.56 3.34
CA THR A 284 -14.15 -0.14 1.95
C THR A 284 -12.83 0.22 1.28
N GLY A 285 -11.81 0.60 2.05
CA GLY A 285 -10.46 0.83 1.58
C GLY A 285 -9.44 0.62 2.69
N SER A 286 -8.19 0.96 2.44
CA SER A 286 -7.20 1.07 3.51
C SER A 286 -6.08 2.03 3.13
N PRO A 287 -5.57 2.83 4.07
CA PRO A 287 -4.24 3.42 3.94
C PRO A 287 -3.22 2.31 3.72
N ILE A 288 -2.21 2.59 2.89
CA ILE A 288 -1.13 1.65 2.59
C ILE A 288 0.23 2.32 2.79
N ARG A 289 1.24 1.49 3.05
CA ARG A 289 2.63 1.90 2.79
C ARG A 289 3.01 1.44 1.40
N ALA A 290 2.83 2.32 0.42
CA ALA A 290 3.23 2.12 -0.97
C ALA A 290 4.73 2.36 -1.15
N VAL A 291 5.43 1.39 -1.74
CA VAL A 291 6.85 1.52 -2.12
C VAL A 291 7.12 0.91 -3.50
N ALA A 292 8.12 1.43 -4.20
CA ALA A 292 8.74 0.80 -5.36
C ALA A 292 10.12 0.26 -5.00
N VAL A 293 10.37 -1.01 -5.32
CA VAL A 293 11.62 -1.71 -5.04
C VAL A 293 12.34 -2.02 -6.35
N PHE A 294 13.60 -1.60 -6.43
CA PHE A 294 14.52 -1.90 -7.52
C PHE A 294 15.60 -2.87 -7.03
N ARG A 295 15.86 -3.92 -7.81
CA ARG A 295 16.83 -4.99 -7.54
C ARG A 295 17.74 -5.20 -8.73
#